data_AF-A0A7Z9KTP9-F1
#
_entry.id   AF-A0A7Z9KTP9-F1
#
_cell.length_a   1.000
_cell.length_b   1.000
_cell.length_c   1.000
_cell.angle_alpha   90.00
_cell.angle_beta   90.00
_cell.angle_gamma   90.00
#
_symmetry.space_group_name_H-M   'P 1'
#
loop_
_entity.id
_entity.type
_entity.pdbx_description
1 polymer ?
#
loop_
_entity_poly.entity_id
_entity_poly.type
_entity_poly.pdbx_seq_one_letter_code
_entity_poly.pdbx_strand_id
1 'polypeptide(L)'
;MLKYDNLVEKLDEQVESILPRQVIDLSRDDYGGFVSDGIAAPTSVSTVPTLGHAYLLEGGKYYQSEEILTRILSGATFGRKIRRESGCFDLITTNFDSSPDTGFLVKAIAPVVRAARKAATYGDKGAEQIAETLGEIIQIAVPGMVAGGFHTPNHRWVLVGALSQALELFPDLDAWILWNNTSLRPLISMPMVNTSSGAQVSAMLFAIVL
;
A
#
# COMPACT_ATOMS: atom_id res chain seq x y z
N MET A 1 19.62 5.64 22.71
CA MET A 1 19.76 6.28 21.38
C MET A 1 19.52 5.21 20.34
N LEU A 2 18.55 5.41 19.43
CA LEU A 2 18.31 4.49 18.31
C LEU A 2 19.49 4.58 17.33
N LYS A 3 20.05 3.43 16.93
CA LYS A 3 21.08 3.32 15.89
C LYS A 3 20.49 2.65 14.67
N TYR A 4 20.92 3.08 13.47
CA TYR A 4 20.45 2.51 12.21
C TYR A 4 20.69 1.00 12.15
N ASP A 5 21.91 0.55 12.48
CA ASP A 5 22.27 -0.88 12.43
C ASP A 5 21.34 -1.74 13.29
N ASN A 6 20.97 -1.26 14.49
CA ASN A 6 20.04 -1.96 15.37
C ASN A 6 18.63 -2.06 14.76
N LEU A 7 18.20 -1.11 13.93
CA LEU A 7 16.91 -1.15 13.26
C LEU A 7 16.92 -2.14 12.10
N VAL A 8 18.03 -2.20 11.37
CA VAL A 8 18.23 -3.15 10.27
C VAL A 8 18.30 -4.58 10.79
N GLU A 9 19.02 -4.83 11.89
CA GLU A 9 19.05 -6.15 12.55
C GLU A 9 17.64 -6.60 12.99
N LYS A 10 16.85 -5.68 13.55
CA LYS A 10 15.45 -5.97 13.93
C LYS A 10 14.54 -6.23 12.73
N LEU A 11 14.80 -5.57 11.60
CA LEU A 11 14.10 -5.85 10.36
C LEU A 11 14.45 -7.25 9.85
N ASP A 12 15.72 -7.66 9.89
CA ASP A 12 16.15 -9.00 9.48
C ASP A 12 15.49 -10.08 10.36
N GLU A 13 15.48 -9.91 11.68
CA GLU A 13 14.74 -10.79 12.60
C GLU A 13 13.24 -10.88 12.26
N GLN A 14 12.63 -9.73 11.92
CA GLN A 14 11.22 -9.70 11.52
C GLN A 14 11.01 -10.47 10.20
N VAL A 15 11.88 -10.30 9.21
CA VAL A 15 11.84 -11.04 7.94
C VAL A 15 11.91 -12.55 8.20
N GLU A 16 12.83 -13.00 9.05
CA GLU A 16 12.99 -14.40 9.41
C GLU A 16 11.73 -14.97 10.08
N SER A 17 11.02 -14.18 10.86
CA SER A 17 9.73 -14.60 11.47
C SER A 17 8.55 -14.68 10.49
N ILE A 18 8.58 -13.92 9.39
CA ILE A 18 7.45 -13.81 8.46
C ILE A 18 7.57 -14.79 7.28
N LEU A 19 8.79 -15.10 6.84
CA LEU A 19 9.03 -15.98 5.68
C LEU A 19 8.41 -17.38 5.83
N PRO A 20 8.48 -18.07 6.98
CA PRO A 20 7.87 -19.38 7.15
C PRO A 20 6.33 -19.38 7.01
N ARG A 21 5.70 -18.20 7.14
CA ARG A 21 4.25 -18.04 7.02
C ARG A 21 3.79 -17.82 5.59
N GLN A 22 4.69 -17.52 4.65
CA GLN A 22 4.31 -17.31 3.26
C GLN A 22 4.10 -18.64 2.53
N VAL A 23 2.98 -18.76 1.83
CA VAL A 23 2.69 -19.91 0.99
C VAL A 23 3.52 -19.82 -0.30
N ILE A 24 4.43 -20.76 -0.50
CA ILE A 24 5.27 -20.87 -1.71
C ILE A 24 5.03 -22.10 -2.56
N ASP A 25 4.07 -22.94 -2.15
CA ASP A 25 3.61 -24.05 -2.95
C ASP A 25 2.70 -23.52 -4.08
N LEU A 26 3.20 -23.57 -5.32
CA LEU A 26 2.51 -23.09 -6.52
C LEU A 26 1.19 -23.85 -6.81
N SER A 27 0.99 -25.03 -6.23
CA SER A 27 -0.24 -25.80 -6.39
C SER A 27 -1.39 -25.31 -5.50
N ARG A 28 -1.06 -24.51 -4.47
CA ARG A 28 -2.07 -23.98 -3.54
C ARG A 28 -2.76 -22.75 -4.09
N ASP A 29 -4.06 -22.67 -3.83
CA ASP A 29 -4.87 -21.52 -4.23
C ASP A 29 -4.46 -20.21 -3.55
N ASP A 30 -3.86 -20.29 -2.36
CA ASP A 30 -3.37 -19.14 -1.61
C ASP A 30 -1.87 -18.88 -1.79
N TYR A 31 -1.27 -19.38 -2.89
CA TYR A 31 0.11 -19.08 -3.25
C TYR A 31 0.42 -17.58 -3.17
N GLY A 32 1.52 -17.25 -2.50
CA GLY A 32 2.01 -15.90 -2.26
C GLY A 32 1.45 -15.23 -1.01
N GLY A 33 0.32 -15.70 -0.48
CA GLY A 33 -0.31 -15.18 0.74
C GLY A 33 0.46 -15.53 2.02
N PHE A 34 0.21 -14.79 3.11
CA PHE A 34 0.83 -15.06 4.41
C PHE A 34 -0.20 -15.63 5.39
N VAL A 35 0.04 -16.84 5.86
CA VAL A 35 -0.85 -17.57 6.74
C VAL A 35 -0.75 -17.01 8.17
N SER A 36 -1.90 -16.65 8.73
CA SER A 36 -2.10 -16.41 10.16
C SER A 36 -3.37 -17.13 10.58
N ASP A 37 -3.34 -17.79 11.74
CA ASP A 37 -4.48 -18.54 12.27
C ASP A 37 -5.08 -19.54 11.26
N GLY A 38 -4.21 -20.17 10.47
CA GLY A 38 -4.56 -21.20 9.48
C GLY A 38 -5.03 -20.69 8.12
N ILE A 39 -5.15 -19.38 7.91
CA ILE A 39 -5.64 -18.80 6.64
C ILE A 39 -4.71 -17.69 6.14
N ALA A 40 -4.47 -17.64 4.82
CA ALA A 40 -3.90 -16.47 4.17
C ALA A 40 -5.03 -15.47 3.84
N ALA A 41 -5.35 -14.59 4.79
CA ALA A 41 -6.41 -13.59 4.59
C ALA A 41 -6.01 -12.54 3.53
N PRO A 42 -6.96 -11.85 2.86
CA PRO A 42 -6.65 -10.80 1.88
C PRO A 42 -5.77 -9.69 2.45
N THR A 43 -5.99 -9.28 3.71
CA THR A 43 -5.17 -8.29 4.41
C THR A 43 -3.74 -8.75 4.73
N SER A 44 -3.43 -10.05 4.56
CA SER A 44 -2.08 -10.60 4.80
C SER A 44 -1.02 -10.01 3.86
N VAL A 45 -1.43 -9.45 2.73
CA VAL A 45 -0.59 -8.66 1.80
C VAL A 45 0.11 -7.50 2.52
N SER A 46 -0.44 -7.00 3.63
CA SER A 46 0.19 -6.00 4.50
C SER A 46 1.50 -6.46 5.16
N THR A 47 1.90 -7.71 4.97
CA THR A 47 3.23 -8.24 5.36
C THR A 47 4.32 -7.90 4.33
N VAL A 48 3.94 -7.70 3.05
CA VAL A 48 4.87 -7.41 1.95
C VAL A 48 5.72 -6.14 2.15
N PRO A 49 5.22 -5.03 2.73
CA PRO A 49 6.05 -3.86 3.03
C PRO A 49 7.32 -4.16 3.81
N THR A 50 7.27 -5.08 4.79
CA THR A 50 8.45 -5.49 5.57
C THR A 50 9.52 -6.10 4.68
N LEU A 51 9.13 -6.98 3.75
CA LEU A 51 10.05 -7.56 2.76
C LEU A 51 10.60 -6.48 1.83
N GLY A 52 9.77 -5.54 1.40
CA GLY A 52 10.19 -4.40 0.58
C GLY A 52 11.24 -3.53 1.27
N HIS A 53 11.07 -3.24 2.55
CA HIS A 53 12.09 -2.54 3.34
C HIS A 53 13.39 -3.35 3.44
N ALA A 54 13.30 -4.67 3.64
CA ALA A 54 14.46 -5.53 3.76
C ALA A 54 15.28 -5.61 2.46
N TYR A 55 14.60 -5.61 1.30
CA TYR A 55 15.26 -5.52 0.00
C TYR A 55 15.99 -4.19 -0.19
N LEU A 56 15.42 -3.07 0.27
CA LEU A 56 15.88 -1.73 -0.07
C LEU A 56 16.90 -1.12 0.89
N LEU A 57 16.99 -1.60 2.14
CA LEU A 57 17.85 -0.99 3.16
C LEU A 57 19.25 -1.59 3.15
N GLU A 58 20.22 -0.76 2.77
CA GLU A 58 21.64 -1.11 2.74
C GLU A 58 22.14 -1.52 4.14
N GLY A 59 23.03 -2.52 4.17
CA GLY A 59 23.61 -3.09 5.39
C GLY A 59 22.79 -4.23 6.00
N GLY A 60 21.56 -4.47 5.55
CA GLY A 60 20.74 -5.60 5.97
C GLY A 60 21.10 -6.90 5.28
N LYS A 61 20.81 -8.03 5.93
CA LYS A 61 21.02 -9.38 5.39
C LYS A 61 20.37 -9.61 4.03
N TYR A 62 19.27 -8.91 3.79
CA TYR A 62 18.40 -9.09 2.64
C TYR A 62 18.50 -7.98 1.58
N TYR A 63 19.45 -7.06 1.74
CA TYR A 63 19.66 -5.98 0.79
C TYR A 63 19.88 -6.52 -0.63
N GLN A 64 19.04 -6.11 -1.57
CA GLN A 64 19.04 -6.55 -2.97
C GLN A 64 18.96 -8.08 -3.17
N SER A 65 18.33 -8.79 -2.23
CA SER A 65 18.20 -10.24 -2.31
C SER A 65 17.17 -10.69 -3.36
N GLU A 66 17.60 -11.53 -4.30
CA GLU A 66 16.74 -12.20 -5.29
C GLU A 66 15.66 -13.08 -4.65
N GLU A 67 15.96 -13.71 -3.51
CA GLU A 67 14.95 -14.47 -2.76
C GLU A 67 13.84 -13.53 -2.29
N ILE A 68 14.20 -12.42 -1.64
CA ILE A 68 13.22 -11.48 -1.10
C ILE A 68 12.43 -10.80 -2.22
N LEU A 69 13.07 -10.47 -3.34
CA LEU A 69 12.38 -10.01 -4.53
C LEU A 69 11.31 -11.01 -4.98
N THR A 70 11.66 -12.28 -5.13
CA THR A 70 10.72 -13.35 -5.50
C THR A 70 9.54 -13.46 -4.52
N ARG A 71 9.81 -13.29 -3.23
CA ARG A 71 8.78 -13.31 -2.16
C ARG A 71 7.83 -12.12 -2.26
N ILE A 72 8.34 -10.92 -2.54
CA ILE A 72 7.55 -9.71 -2.76
C ILE A 72 6.64 -9.88 -3.98
N LEU A 73 7.20 -10.34 -5.11
CA LEU A 73 6.45 -10.54 -6.35
C LEU A 73 5.34 -11.59 -6.18
N SER A 74 5.61 -12.64 -5.42
CA SER A 74 4.60 -13.67 -5.08
C SER A 74 3.49 -13.10 -4.19
N GLY A 75 3.83 -12.29 -3.18
CA GLY A 75 2.85 -11.59 -2.35
C GLY A 75 1.98 -10.61 -3.14
N ALA A 76 2.57 -9.89 -4.11
CA ALA A 76 1.83 -9.04 -5.02
C ALA A 76 0.90 -9.84 -5.95
N THR A 77 1.35 -11.01 -6.43
CA THR A 77 0.51 -11.93 -7.22
C THR A 77 -0.71 -12.40 -6.44
N PHE A 78 -0.52 -12.80 -5.18
CA PHE A 78 -1.63 -13.10 -4.28
C PHE A 78 -2.58 -11.90 -4.13
N GLY A 79 -2.01 -10.70 -3.89
CA GLY A 79 -2.77 -9.46 -3.76
C GLY A 79 -3.65 -9.16 -4.99
N ARG A 80 -3.12 -9.35 -6.20
CA ARG A 80 -3.89 -9.22 -7.45
C ARG A 80 -5.03 -10.22 -7.56
N LYS A 81 -4.80 -11.48 -7.15
CA LYS A 81 -5.80 -12.54 -7.20
C LYS A 81 -6.95 -12.29 -6.22
N ILE A 82 -6.65 -11.75 -5.03
CA ILE A 82 -7.60 -11.71 -3.92
C ILE A 82 -8.30 -10.36 -3.72
N ARG A 83 -7.78 -9.25 -4.28
CA ARG A 83 -8.47 -7.95 -4.23
C ARG A 83 -9.83 -8.03 -4.95
N ARG A 84 -10.78 -7.24 -4.49
CA ARG A 84 -12.11 -7.08 -5.10
C ARG A 84 -12.02 -6.25 -6.38
N GLU A 85 -13.12 -6.21 -7.14
CA GLU A 85 -13.22 -5.43 -8.38
C GLU A 85 -12.99 -3.93 -8.14
N SER A 86 -13.38 -3.42 -6.97
CA SER A 86 -13.11 -2.02 -6.55
C SER A 86 -11.61 -1.73 -6.36
N GLY A 87 -10.77 -2.77 -6.28
CA GLY A 87 -9.38 -2.70 -5.87
C GLY A 87 -9.15 -2.86 -4.36
N CYS A 88 -10.20 -2.87 -3.54
CA CYS A 88 -10.08 -3.03 -2.09
C CYS A 88 -9.94 -4.49 -1.66
N PHE A 89 -9.45 -4.68 -0.43
CA PHE A 89 -9.26 -5.97 0.23
C PHE A 89 -10.31 -6.18 1.31
N ASP A 90 -10.71 -7.43 1.53
CA ASP A 90 -11.57 -7.76 2.65
C ASP A 90 -10.76 -7.92 3.94
N LEU A 91 -11.28 -7.33 5.02
CA LEU A 91 -11.12 -7.87 6.35
C LEU A 91 -12.21 -8.91 6.58
N ILE A 92 -11.87 -10.17 6.33
CA ILE A 92 -12.82 -11.32 6.30
C ILE A 92 -13.64 -11.53 7.57
N THR A 93 -13.25 -10.92 8.69
CA THR A 93 -13.99 -10.99 9.95
C THR A 93 -15.15 -10.01 10.02
N THR A 94 -15.12 -8.87 9.32
CA THR A 94 -16.16 -7.84 9.49
C THR A 94 -16.31 -6.82 8.36
N ASN A 95 -15.28 -6.55 7.54
CA ASN A 95 -15.35 -5.51 6.51
C ASN A 95 -14.97 -6.09 5.13
N PHE A 96 -15.97 -6.44 4.33
CA PHE A 96 -15.75 -6.82 2.93
C PHE A 96 -15.56 -5.57 2.09
N ASP A 97 -14.77 -5.69 1.02
CA ASP A 97 -14.46 -4.60 0.10
C ASP A 97 -14.03 -3.32 0.83
N SER A 98 -13.12 -3.48 1.80
CA SER A 98 -12.90 -2.48 2.86
C SER A 98 -11.93 -1.40 2.41
N SER A 99 -12.47 -0.20 2.19
CA SER A 99 -11.66 1.01 1.93
C SER A 99 -10.65 1.29 3.06
N PRO A 100 -11.02 1.27 4.37
CA PRO A 100 -10.06 1.55 5.44
C PRO A 100 -8.94 0.50 5.58
N ASP A 101 -9.26 -0.80 5.50
CA ASP A 101 -8.25 -1.87 5.60
C ASP A 101 -7.29 -1.82 4.40
N THR A 102 -7.81 -1.49 3.22
CA THR A 102 -7.00 -1.19 2.03
C THR A 102 -6.14 0.06 2.22
N GLY A 103 -6.67 1.09 2.88
CA GLY A 103 -5.93 2.31 3.23
C GLY A 103 -4.73 2.03 4.14
N PHE A 104 -4.84 1.11 5.09
CA PHE A 104 -3.69 0.67 5.89
C PHE A 104 -2.61 0.02 5.02
N LEU A 105 -3.00 -0.88 4.10
CA LEU A 105 -2.08 -1.49 3.15
C LEU A 105 -1.39 -0.42 2.29
N VAL A 106 -2.15 0.45 1.62
CA VAL A 106 -1.62 1.52 0.76
C VAL A 106 -0.66 2.42 1.52
N LYS A 107 -1.02 2.82 2.74
CA LYS A 107 -0.15 3.62 3.61
C LYS A 107 1.17 2.93 3.93
N ALA A 108 1.19 1.60 4.03
CA ALA A 108 2.38 0.81 4.31
C ALA A 108 3.25 0.56 3.06
N ILE A 109 2.65 0.27 1.89
CA ILE A 109 3.41 0.03 0.65
C ILE A 109 3.89 1.32 -0.03
N ALA A 110 3.24 2.46 0.16
CA ALA A 110 3.63 3.71 -0.52
C ALA A 110 5.08 4.16 -0.20
N PRO A 111 5.57 4.14 1.07
CA PRO A 111 6.98 4.40 1.35
C PRO A 111 7.95 3.44 0.67
N VAL A 112 7.58 2.17 0.54
CA VAL A 112 8.37 1.15 -0.18
C VAL A 112 8.45 1.50 -1.66
N VAL A 113 7.32 1.81 -2.30
CA VAL A 113 7.28 2.21 -3.72
C VAL A 113 8.14 3.46 -3.96
N ARG A 114 8.05 4.47 -3.09
CA ARG A 114 8.88 5.68 -3.18
C ARG A 114 10.38 5.36 -3.11
N ALA A 115 10.78 4.54 -2.13
CA ALA A 115 12.17 4.13 -1.97
C ALA A 115 12.65 3.25 -3.13
N ALA A 116 11.81 2.35 -3.61
CA ALA A 116 12.09 1.47 -4.75
C ALA A 116 12.29 2.27 -6.05
N ARG A 117 11.43 3.25 -6.33
CA ARG A 117 11.61 4.18 -7.47
C ARG A 117 12.93 4.91 -7.38
N LYS A 118 13.30 5.40 -6.19
CA LYS A 118 14.60 6.06 -5.99
C LYS A 118 15.74 5.10 -6.29
N ALA A 119 15.73 3.88 -5.74
CA ALA A 119 16.75 2.87 -6.01
C ALA A 119 16.83 2.49 -7.50
N ALA A 120 15.70 2.40 -8.20
CA ALA A 120 15.65 2.13 -9.63
C ALA A 120 16.36 3.20 -10.47
N THR A 121 16.35 4.49 -10.05
CA THR A 121 17.14 5.55 -10.74
C THR A 121 18.66 5.33 -10.67
N TYR A 122 19.13 4.50 -9.74
CA TYR A 122 20.52 4.09 -9.61
C TYR A 122 20.82 2.73 -10.28
N GLY A 123 19.87 2.17 -11.03
CA GLY A 123 20.04 0.95 -11.83
C GLY A 123 19.62 -0.35 -11.14
N ASP A 124 18.98 -0.29 -9.96
CA ASP A 124 18.45 -1.48 -9.28
C ASP A 124 17.18 -2.01 -9.97
N LYS A 125 17.34 -3.13 -10.68
CA LYS A 125 16.26 -3.76 -11.46
C LYS A 125 15.22 -4.47 -10.61
N GLY A 126 15.59 -5.04 -9.46
CA GLY A 126 14.59 -5.59 -8.56
C GLY A 126 13.76 -4.49 -7.89
N ALA A 127 14.37 -3.34 -7.58
CA ALA A 127 13.63 -2.17 -7.09
C ALA A 127 12.65 -1.62 -8.15
N GLU A 128 13.02 -1.62 -9.42
CA GLU A 128 12.11 -1.27 -10.53
C GLU A 128 10.87 -2.19 -10.52
N GLN A 129 11.06 -3.51 -10.43
CA GLN A 129 9.96 -4.47 -10.35
C GLN A 129 9.11 -4.31 -9.09
N ILE A 130 9.72 -4.03 -7.93
CA ILE A 130 8.99 -3.76 -6.67
C ILE A 130 8.11 -2.51 -6.83
N ALA A 131 8.67 -1.43 -7.40
CA ALA A 131 7.96 -0.18 -7.62
C ALA A 131 6.75 -0.37 -8.54
N GLU A 132 6.92 -1.11 -9.63
CA GLU A 132 5.84 -1.43 -10.57
C GLU A 132 4.76 -2.29 -9.91
N THR A 133 5.15 -3.41 -9.29
CA THR A 133 4.20 -4.40 -8.77
C THR A 133 3.37 -3.85 -7.61
N LEU A 134 4.01 -3.14 -6.66
CA LEU A 134 3.31 -2.55 -5.52
C LEU A 134 2.62 -1.24 -5.91
N GLY A 135 3.18 -0.52 -6.88
CA GLY A 135 2.57 0.68 -7.42
C GLY A 135 1.26 0.41 -8.15
N GLU A 136 1.15 -0.72 -8.85
CA GLU A 136 -0.13 -1.17 -9.43
C GLU A 136 -1.19 -1.38 -8.35
N ILE A 137 -0.85 -2.04 -7.23
CA ILE A 137 -1.79 -2.26 -6.12
C ILE A 137 -2.34 -0.92 -5.61
N ILE A 138 -1.47 0.09 -5.43
CA ILE A 138 -1.90 1.44 -5.01
C ILE A 138 -2.86 2.03 -6.03
N GLN A 139 -2.49 2.07 -7.32
CA GLN A 139 -3.30 2.71 -8.37
C GLN A 139 -4.69 2.09 -8.50
N ILE A 140 -4.78 0.75 -8.43
CA ILE A 140 -6.06 0.03 -8.51
C ILE A 140 -6.89 0.22 -7.24
N ALA A 141 -6.28 0.30 -6.07
CA ALA A 141 -6.99 0.47 -4.80
C ALA A 141 -7.60 1.86 -4.60
N VAL A 142 -6.95 2.92 -5.12
CA VAL A 142 -7.34 4.32 -4.85
C VAL A 142 -8.80 4.63 -5.22
N PRO A 143 -9.32 4.29 -6.41
CA PRO A 143 -10.73 4.50 -6.74
C PRO A 143 -11.70 3.86 -5.73
N GLY A 144 -11.48 2.59 -5.37
CA GLY A 144 -12.28 1.90 -4.38
C GLY A 144 -12.19 2.54 -2.99
N MET A 145 -11.00 3.00 -2.60
CA MET A 145 -10.82 3.70 -1.33
C MET A 145 -11.62 5.00 -1.24
N VAL A 146 -11.62 5.79 -2.34
CA VAL A 146 -12.39 7.03 -2.43
C VAL A 146 -13.89 6.77 -2.39
N ALA A 147 -14.37 5.78 -3.12
CA ALA A 147 -15.79 5.43 -3.16
C ALA A 147 -16.30 4.82 -1.84
N GLY A 148 -15.48 3.97 -1.20
CA GLY A 148 -15.87 3.24 0.01
C GLY A 148 -15.83 4.08 1.30
N GLY A 149 -15.08 5.17 1.33
CA GLY A 149 -15.01 6.08 2.48
C GLY A 149 -14.57 5.38 3.79
N PHE A 150 -14.95 5.94 4.93
CA PHE A 150 -14.56 5.46 6.25
C PHE A 150 -15.77 5.24 7.17
N HIS A 151 -15.61 4.33 8.13
CA HIS A 151 -16.65 4.00 9.12
C HIS A 151 -16.23 4.26 10.58
N THR A 152 -15.02 4.77 10.83
CA THR A 152 -14.60 5.24 12.17
C THR A 152 -13.81 6.55 12.09
N PRO A 153 -13.75 7.35 13.19
CA PRO A 153 -12.90 8.54 13.24
C PRO A 153 -11.39 8.26 13.13
N ASN A 154 -10.94 7.01 13.30
CA ASN A 154 -9.54 6.65 13.06
C ASN A 154 -9.29 6.41 11.56
N HIS A 155 -10.26 5.79 10.87
CA HIS A 155 -10.16 5.45 9.45
C HIS A 155 -10.05 6.68 8.54
N ARG A 156 -10.62 7.83 8.93
CA ARG A 156 -10.41 9.09 8.20
C ARG A 156 -8.92 9.45 8.08
N TRP A 157 -8.14 9.34 9.17
CA TRP A 157 -6.71 9.70 9.17
C TRP A 157 -5.87 8.70 8.37
N VAL A 158 -6.29 7.44 8.38
CA VAL A 158 -5.67 6.39 7.57
C VAL A 158 -5.86 6.68 6.09
N LEU A 159 -7.09 6.97 5.65
CA LEU A 159 -7.39 7.28 4.25
C LEU A 159 -6.69 8.56 3.78
N VAL A 160 -6.71 9.64 4.58
CA VAL A 160 -5.99 10.87 4.23
C VAL A 160 -4.50 10.60 4.03
N GLY A 161 -3.87 9.87 4.96
CA GLY A 161 -2.46 9.55 4.87
C GLY A 161 -2.12 8.63 3.69
N ALA A 162 -3.01 7.70 3.36
CA ALA A 162 -2.82 6.78 2.23
C ALA A 162 -3.01 7.50 0.89
N LEU A 163 -4.11 8.25 0.73
CA LEU A 163 -4.42 9.00 -0.50
C LEU A 163 -3.41 10.10 -0.77
N SER A 164 -2.95 10.81 0.26
CA SER A 164 -1.90 11.83 0.11
C SER A 164 -0.62 11.23 -0.47
N GLN A 165 -0.16 10.10 0.09
CA GLN A 165 1.03 9.40 -0.43
C GLN A 165 0.80 8.80 -1.82
N ALA A 166 -0.41 8.30 -2.10
CA ALA A 166 -0.75 7.77 -3.42
C ALA A 166 -0.73 8.87 -4.49
N LEU A 167 -1.30 10.05 -4.22
CA LEU A 167 -1.31 11.18 -5.16
C LEU A 167 0.09 11.78 -5.36
N GLU A 168 0.95 11.77 -4.34
CA GLU A 168 2.37 12.12 -4.49
C GLU A 168 3.08 11.16 -5.47
N LEU A 169 2.81 9.85 -5.35
CA LEU A 169 3.40 8.83 -6.22
C LEU A 169 2.77 8.80 -7.62
N PHE A 170 1.49 9.11 -7.75
CA PHE A 170 0.73 8.99 -8.98
C PHE A 170 -0.16 10.23 -9.16
N PRO A 171 0.40 11.36 -9.64
CA PRO A 171 -0.36 12.59 -9.82
C PRO A 171 -1.55 12.46 -10.77
N ASP A 172 -1.47 11.51 -11.71
CA ASP A 172 -2.54 11.22 -12.68
C ASP A 172 -3.77 10.54 -12.06
N LEU A 173 -3.67 10.02 -10.83
CA LEU A 173 -4.81 9.48 -10.08
C LEU A 173 -5.79 10.58 -9.60
N ASP A 174 -5.66 11.82 -10.09
CA ASP A 174 -6.34 13.02 -9.60
C ASP A 174 -7.75 12.70 -9.10
N ALA A 175 -7.85 12.61 -7.78
CA ALA A 175 -9.02 12.08 -7.09
C ALA A 175 -10.26 12.95 -7.27
N TRP A 176 -10.07 14.17 -7.80
CA TRP A 176 -11.14 15.02 -8.32
C TRP A 176 -11.90 14.36 -9.48
N ILE A 177 -11.21 13.64 -10.36
CA ILE A 177 -11.82 12.91 -11.49
C ILE A 177 -12.60 11.69 -10.97
N LEU A 178 -12.08 11.00 -9.95
CA LEU A 178 -12.71 9.83 -9.34
C LEU A 178 -13.98 10.20 -8.55
N TRP A 179 -13.95 11.32 -7.81
CA TRP A 179 -15.12 11.80 -7.06
C TRP A 179 -16.24 12.31 -7.98
N ASN A 180 -15.91 13.03 -9.06
CA ASN A 180 -16.90 13.58 -9.99
C ASN A 180 -17.63 12.53 -10.85
N ASN A 181 -17.18 11.28 -10.82
CA ASN A 181 -17.78 10.17 -11.55
C ASN A 181 -18.77 9.33 -10.71
N THR A 182 -19.03 9.73 -9.45
CA THR A 182 -20.02 9.08 -8.58
C THR A 182 -21.14 10.06 -8.17
N SER A 183 -22.35 9.54 -8.00
CA SER A 183 -23.63 10.25 -7.92
C SER A 183 -23.85 11.17 -6.70
N LEU A 184 -22.81 11.50 -5.92
CA LEU A 184 -22.89 12.21 -4.63
C LEU A 184 -22.74 13.74 -4.77
N ARG A 185 -23.41 14.33 -5.75
CA ARG A 185 -23.38 15.78 -6.03
C ARG A 185 -23.92 16.75 -4.95
N PRO A 186 -24.78 16.43 -3.96
CA PRO A 186 -25.41 17.51 -3.20
C PRO A 186 -24.60 18.15 -2.06
N LEU A 187 -23.40 17.64 -1.71
CA LEU A 187 -22.71 18.08 -0.48
C LEU A 187 -21.54 19.06 -0.67
N ILE A 188 -21.18 19.46 -1.90
CA ILE A 188 -20.03 20.35 -2.13
C ILE A 188 -20.44 21.53 -3.01
N SER A 189 -21.05 22.53 -2.37
CA SER A 189 -21.09 23.91 -2.87
C SER A 189 -20.17 24.80 -2.03
N MET A 190 -18.87 24.47 -1.96
CA MET A 190 -17.86 25.35 -1.37
C MET A 190 -16.86 25.80 -2.46
N PRO A 191 -16.56 27.11 -2.56
CA PRO A 191 -15.61 27.62 -3.54
C PRO A 191 -14.18 27.21 -3.19
N MET A 192 -13.37 26.98 -4.23
CA MET A 192 -11.94 26.69 -4.14
C MET A 192 -11.22 27.78 -3.34
N VAL A 193 -10.58 27.40 -2.22
CA VAL A 193 -9.73 28.32 -1.45
C VAL A 193 -8.33 28.29 -2.04
N ASN A 194 -7.89 29.42 -2.59
CA ASN A 194 -6.56 29.59 -3.14
C ASN A 194 -5.59 29.86 -1.98
N THR A 195 -4.74 28.89 -1.62
CA THR A 195 -3.70 29.12 -0.60
C THR A 195 -2.48 29.77 -1.22
N SER A 196 -1.96 30.82 -0.58
CA SER A 196 -0.88 31.69 -1.07
C SER A 196 0.52 31.05 -1.21
N SER A 197 0.65 29.73 -1.01
CA SER A 197 1.93 29.01 -1.01
C SER A 197 2.19 28.14 -2.24
N GLY A 198 1.30 28.11 -3.24
CA GLY A 198 1.51 27.33 -4.48
C GLY A 198 1.51 25.81 -4.29
N ALA A 199 1.35 25.31 -3.07
CA ALA A 199 1.06 23.90 -2.83
C ALA A 199 -0.43 23.65 -3.12
N GLN A 200 -0.73 22.97 -4.22
CA GLN A 200 -2.06 22.38 -4.41
C GLN A 200 -2.23 21.23 -3.42
N VAL A 201 -2.59 21.54 -2.18
CA VAL A 201 -3.25 20.54 -1.33
C VAL A 201 -4.62 20.37 -1.97
N SER A 202 -4.82 19.25 -2.68
CA SER A 202 -6.10 18.95 -3.32
C SER A 202 -7.23 19.18 -2.33
N ALA A 203 -8.27 19.92 -2.73
CA ALA A 203 -9.44 20.24 -1.90
C ALA A 203 -10.07 18.98 -1.25
N MET A 204 -9.76 17.81 -1.79
CA MET A 204 -10.08 16.49 -1.24
C MET A 204 -9.46 16.20 0.14
N LEU A 205 -8.19 16.56 0.40
CA LEU A 205 -7.62 16.42 1.74
C LEU A 205 -8.41 17.25 2.76
N PHE A 206 -8.97 18.38 2.32
CA PHE A 206 -9.80 19.24 3.15
C PHE A 206 -11.17 18.61 3.48
N ALA A 207 -11.80 17.93 2.51
CA ALA A 207 -13.11 17.29 2.68
C ALA A 207 -13.10 15.99 3.50
N ILE A 208 -11.96 15.30 3.59
CA ILE A 208 -11.83 14.11 4.47
C ILE A 208 -11.46 14.50 5.91
N VAL A 209 -10.84 15.68 6.09
CA VAL A 209 -10.37 16.17 7.40
C VAL A 209 -11.48 16.88 8.19
N LEU A 210 -12.51 17.43 7.53
CA LEU A 210 -13.67 18.11 8.12
C LEU A 210 -14.89 17.19 8.19
#